data_AF-A0A2D5TT04-F1
#
_entry.id   AF-A0A2D5TT04-F1
#
_cell.length_a   1.000
_cell.length_b   1.000
_cell.length_c   1.000
_cell.angle_alpha   90.00
_cell.angle_beta   90.00
_cell.angle_gamma   90.00
#
_symmetry.space_group_name_H-M   'P 1'
#
loop_
_entity.id
_entity.type
_entity.pdbx_description
1 polymer ?
#
loop_
_entity_poly.entity_id
_entity_poly.type
_entity_poly.pdbx_seq_one_letter_code
_entity_poly.pdbx_strand_id
1 'polypeptide(L)' 'MSAEKLHQDDFGDFFTMKVGEVVYDAATKYGPWATMTEKSWKLNGIGKLGTGFGQKYVRNEKGELHKVEG' A
#
# COMPACT_ATOMS: atom_id res chain seq x y z
N MET A 1 -8.26 -3.08 -10.73
CA MET A 1 -6.97 -3.79 -10.95
C MET A 1 -6.45 -4.16 -9.58
N SER A 2 -6.08 -5.42 -9.32
CA SER A 2 -5.57 -5.84 -8.00
C SER A 2 -4.15 -5.31 -7.79
N ALA A 3 -3.88 -4.69 -6.64
CA ALA A 3 -2.56 -4.17 -6.26
C ALA A 3 -1.44 -5.25 -6.30
N GLU A 4 -1.82 -6.52 -6.29
CA GLU A 4 -0.92 -7.67 -6.34
C GLU A 4 -0.06 -7.73 -7.60
N LYS A 5 -0.51 -7.13 -8.71
CA LYS A 5 0.16 -7.14 -10.01
C LYS A 5 0.81 -5.79 -10.37
N LEU A 6 0.77 -4.82 -9.46
CA LEU A 6 1.40 -3.53 -9.69
C LEU A 6 2.91 -3.65 -9.47
N HIS A 7 3.69 -3.16 -10.44
CA HIS A 7 5.15 -3.07 -10.32
C HIS A 7 5.59 -1.75 -9.71
N GLN A 8 4.73 -0.74 -9.74
CA GLN A 8 4.99 0.62 -9.29
C GLN A 8 3.76 1.14 -8.55
N ASP A 9 4.00 1.96 -7.55
CA ASP A 9 2.97 2.65 -6.78
C ASP A 9 2.50 3.93 -7.49
N ASP A 10 1.43 4.55 -6.98
CA ASP A 10 0.84 5.74 -7.61
C ASP A 10 1.73 7.00 -7.54
N PHE A 11 2.86 6.93 -6.83
CA PHE A 11 3.85 8.01 -6.71
C PHE A 11 5.14 7.73 -7.51
N GLY A 12 5.19 6.61 -8.22
CA GLY A 12 6.32 6.25 -9.05
C GLY A 12 7.40 5.42 -8.36
N ASP A 13 7.21 4.99 -7.11
CA ASP A 13 8.15 4.11 -6.41
C ASP A 13 7.84 2.63 -6.73
N PHE A 14 8.87 1.82 -6.96
CA PHE A 14 8.70 0.41 -7.35
C PHE A 14 8.36 -0.49 -6.16
N PHE A 15 7.43 -1.43 -6.37
CA PHE A 15 7.25 -2.57 -5.48
C PHE A 15 8.41 -3.55 -5.70
N THR A 16 9.02 -3.97 -4.60
CA THR A 16 10.03 -5.02 -4.55
C THR A 16 9.47 -6.40 -4.90
N MET A 17 8.16 -6.62 -4.74
CA MET A 17 7.47 -7.90 -4.97
C MET A 17 8.01 -9.05 -4.09
N LYS A 18 8.74 -8.72 -3.01
CA LYS A 18 9.33 -9.71 -2.10
C LYS A 18 8.38 -10.06 -0.96
N VAL A 19 8.56 -11.25 -0.39
CA VAL A 19 7.87 -11.65 0.84
C VAL A 19 8.17 -10.66 1.95
N GLY A 20 7.15 -10.29 2.73
CA GLY A 20 7.25 -9.28 3.77
C GLY A 20 7.12 -7.83 3.28
N GLU A 21 6.99 -7.62 1.97
CA GLU A 21 6.71 -6.29 1.42
C GLU A 21 5.41 -5.72 1.98
N VAL A 22 5.47 -4.47 2.42
CA VAL A 22 4.31 -3.73 2.90
C VAL A 22 3.73 -2.88 1.78
N VAL A 23 2.43 -3.03 1.55
CA VAL A 23 1.64 -2.24 0.59
C VAL A 23 0.51 -1.55 1.32
N TYR A 24 0.29 -0.28 1.03
CA TYR A 24 -0.83 0.49 1.56
C TYR A 24 -1.81 0.77 0.43
N ASP A 25 -3.10 0.54 0.66
CA ASP A 25 -4.18 1.05 -0.19
C ASP A 25 -5.03 1.97 0.69
N ALA A 26 -4.73 3.27 0.62
CA ALA A 26 -5.15 4.20 1.65
C ALA A 26 -5.26 5.64 1.14
N ALA A 27 -6.00 6.44 1.90
CA ALA A 27 -6.15 7.86 1.64
C ALA A 27 -4.83 8.61 1.84
N THR A 28 -4.55 9.53 0.92
CA THR A 28 -3.39 10.42 0.99
C THR A 28 -3.76 11.73 1.69
N LYS A 29 -2.75 12.45 2.19
CA LYS A 29 -2.93 13.81 2.75
C LYS A 29 -3.41 14.85 1.73
N TYR A 30 -3.38 14.50 0.44
CA TYR A 30 -3.82 15.35 -0.67
C TYR A 30 -5.28 15.10 -1.07
N GLY A 31 -5.96 14.10 -0.47
CA GLY A 31 -7.35 13.76 -0.74
C GLY A 31 -7.58 12.43 -1.46
N PRO A 32 -6.92 12.12 -2.59
CA PRO A 32 -7.20 10.88 -3.31
C PRO A 32 -6.66 9.65 -2.57
N TRP A 33 -7.26 8.50 -2.87
CA TRP A 33 -6.74 7.19 -2.49
C TRP A 33 -5.58 6.80 -3.41
N ALA A 34 -4.61 6.09 -2.85
CA ALA A 34 -3.48 5.57 -3.60
C ALA A 34 -3.02 4.22 -3.06
N THR A 35 -2.55 3.37 -3.97
CA THR A 35 -1.70 2.23 -3.66
C THR A 35 -0.27 2.73 -3.50
N MET A 36 0.36 2.45 -2.37
CA MET A 36 1.63 3.04 -1.96
C MET A 36 2.58 1.98 -1.41
N THR A 37 3.87 2.16 -1.71
CA THR A 37 4.95 1.53 -0.93
C THR A 37 4.97 2.09 0.51
N GLU A 38 5.65 1.41 1.44
CA GLU A 38 5.84 1.95 2.79
C GLU A 38 6.50 3.33 2.79
N LYS A 39 7.44 3.56 1.87
CA LYS A 39 8.10 4.85 1.69
C LYS A 39 7.11 5.94 1.27
N SER A 40 6.33 5.68 0.23
CA SER A 40 5.30 6.62 -0.26
C SER A 40 4.22 6.88 0.78
N TRP A 41 3.83 5.88 1.56
CA TRP A 41 2.89 6.06 2.66
C TRP A 41 3.44 7.01 3.75
N LYS A 42 4.70 6.83 4.16
CA LYS A 42 5.34 7.72 5.15
C LYS A 42 5.42 9.17 4.68
N LEU A 43 5.53 9.39 3.37
CA LEU A 43 5.64 10.73 2.79
C LEU A 43 4.28 11.38 2.50
N ASN A 44 3.34 10.62 1.94
CA ASN A 44 2.11 11.11 1.32
C ASN A 44 0.82 10.61 1.99
N GLY A 45 0.92 9.59 2.83
CA GLY A 45 -0.21 9.02 3.55
C GLY A 45 -0.85 9.98 4.56
N ILE A 46 -2.11 9.74 4.88
CA ILE A 46 -2.83 10.52 5.91
C ILE A 46 -2.39 10.16 7.35
N GLY A 47 -1.53 9.16 7.51
CA GLY A 47 -0.98 8.74 8.80
C GLY A 47 -1.95 7.95 9.68
N LYS A 48 -3.11 7.56 9.15
CA LYS A 48 -4.15 6.78 9.82
C LYS A 48 -4.67 5.68 8.90
N LEU A 49 -4.94 4.51 9.46
CA LEU A 49 -5.64 3.40 8.80
C LEU A 49 -6.96 3.11 9.52
N GLY A 50 -7.86 2.38 8.88
CA GLY A 50 -9.19 2.09 9.41
C GLY A 50 -10.30 2.30 8.39
N THR A 51 -11.54 2.11 8.85
CA THR A 51 -12.75 2.43 8.09
C THR A 51 -12.71 3.86 7.56
N GLY A 52 -12.73 4.00 6.24
CA GLY A 52 -12.67 5.29 5.54
C GLY A 52 -11.27 5.91 5.40
N PHE A 53 -10.22 5.27 5.92
CA PHE A 53 -8.84 5.79 5.86
C PHE A 53 -7.89 4.91 5.05
N GLY A 54 -8.10 3.59 5.05
CA GLY A 54 -7.30 2.68 4.24
C GLY A 54 -6.86 1.43 4.96
N GLN A 55 -6.16 0.59 4.22
CA GLN A 55 -5.75 -0.75 4.64
C GLN A 55 -4.25 -0.95 4.36
N LYS A 56 -3.61 -1.74 5.22
CA LYS A 56 -2.23 -2.17 5.06
C LYS A 56 -2.20 -3.66 4.78
N TYR A 57 -1.36 -4.03 3.83
CA TYR A 57 -1.16 -5.38 3.38
C TYR A 57 0.30 -5.78 3.55
N VAL A 58 0.55 -7.08 3.74
CA VAL A 58 1.86 -7.69 3.69
C VAL A 58 1.85 -8.82 2.67
N ARG A 59 2.88 -8.85 1.81
CA ARG A 59 3.04 -9.90 0.79
C ARG A 59 3.52 -11.21 1.42
N ASN A 60 2.81 -12.30 1.13
CA ASN A 60 3.19 -13.64 1.60
C ASN A 60 4.14 -14.37 0.63
N GLU A 61 4.53 -15.61 0.97
CA GLU A 61 5.39 -16.48 0.14
C GLU A 61 4.79 -16.84 -1.23
N LYS A 62 3.46 -16.76 -1.36
CA LYS A 62 2.75 -16.99 -2.63
C LYS A 62 2.68 -15.72 -3.49
N GLY A 63 3.19 -14.59 -3.01
CA GLY A 63 3.10 -13.30 -3.68
C GLY A 63 1.75 -12.59 -3.49
N GLU A 64 0.85 -13.12 -2.67
CA GLU A 64 -0.48 -12.57 -2.39
C GLU A 64 -0.40 -11.49 -1.30
N LEU A 65 -1.28 -10.49 -1.37
CA LEU A 65 -1.36 -9.42 -0.38
C LEU A 65 -2.37 -9.76 0.72
N HIS A 66 -1.90 -9.92 1.95
CA HIS A 66 -2.73 -10.22 3.11
C HIS A 66 -2.92 -8.98 3.96
N LYS A 67 -4.17 -8.61 4.25
CA LYS A 67 -4.48 -7.46 5.11
C LYS A 67 -3.95 -7.71 6.51
N VAL A 68 -3.14 -6.79 7.03
CA VAL A 68 -2.59 -6.82 8.40
C VAL A 68 -3.12 -5.71 9.29
N GLU A 69 -3.64 -4.62 8.71
CA GLU A 69 -4.13 -3.45 9.46
C GLU A 69 -5.20 -2.69 8.66
N GLY A 70 -6.12 -2.03 9.37
CA GLY A 70 -7.13 -1.10 8.84
C GLY A 70 -8.58 -1.55 8.98
#